data_AF-A0A972UXR7-F1
#
_entry.id   AF-A0A972UXR7-F1
#
_cell.length_a   1.000
_cell.length_b   1.000
_cell.length_c   1.000
_cell.angle_alpha   90.00
_cell.angle_beta   90.00
_cell.angle_gamma   90.00
#
_symmetry.space_group_name_H-M   'P 1'
#
loop_
_entity.id
_entity.type
_entity.pdbx_description
1 polymer ?
#
loop_
_entity_poly.entity_id
_entity_poly.type
_entity_poly.pdbx_seq_one_letter_code
_entity_poly.pdbx_strand_id
1 'polypeptide(L)'
;MKNYKYRKGISFKVDANIAGQELERIYEKYDGITPKNIIKESEEKNSKLHDCFEWSNKKAGYNYRLWQARKLSSSLTIVFEEKTETPAFISISIEKERSYIPSEIVFNNEDMAKIAIHDVFNAFMYFKQKYESYKSHFKAEDKKQLKIDLKEMVKDL
;
A
#
# COMPACT_ATOMS: atom_id res chain seq x y z
N MET A 1 3.21 2.70 2.26
CA MET A 1 3.68 2.23 3.61
C MET A 1 2.47 1.61 4.32
N LYS A 2 2.58 0.62 5.22
CA LYS A 2 1.37 0.12 5.92
C LYS A 2 0.84 1.24 6.81
N ASN A 3 -0.36 1.74 6.51
CA ASN A 3 -1.04 2.69 7.38
C ASN A 3 -2.02 1.92 8.25
N TYR A 4 -1.90 2.05 9.56
CA TYR A 4 -2.75 1.39 10.53
C TYR A 4 -3.81 2.34 11.03
N LYS A 5 -5.02 1.82 11.22
CA LYS A 5 -6.09 2.50 11.93
C LYS A 5 -6.79 1.54 12.88
N TYR A 6 -7.31 2.07 13.98
CA TYR A 6 -8.24 1.30 14.81
C TYR A 6 -9.60 1.18 14.12
N ARG A 7 -10.30 0.06 14.36
CA ARG A 7 -11.70 -0.12 13.94
C ARG A 7 -12.57 1.01 14.51
N LYS A 8 -13.59 1.41 13.76
CA LYS A 8 -14.55 2.46 14.16
C LYS A 8 -15.13 2.16 15.54
N GLY A 9 -15.14 3.17 16.42
CA GLY A 9 -15.64 3.06 17.80
C GLY A 9 -14.63 2.48 18.80
N ILE A 10 -13.42 2.14 18.36
CA ILE A 10 -12.32 1.73 19.22
C ILE A 10 -11.20 2.75 19.11
N SER A 11 -10.68 3.19 20.24
CA SER A 11 -9.50 4.02 20.34
C SER A 11 -8.64 3.55 21.51
N PHE A 12 -7.34 3.67 21.36
CA PHE A 12 -6.37 3.52 22.44
C PHE A 12 -5.64 4.85 22.63
N LYS A 13 -4.88 4.97 23.72
CA LYS A 13 -4.07 6.16 23.99
C LYS A 13 -2.87 6.30 23.04
N VAL A 14 -2.46 5.20 22.44
CA VAL A 14 -1.33 5.13 21.51
C VAL A 14 -1.85 5.28 20.09
N ASP A 15 -1.06 5.93 19.23
CA ASP A 15 -1.38 6.04 17.81
C ASP A 15 -1.43 4.66 17.13
N ALA A 16 -2.35 4.49 16.18
CA ALA A 16 -2.56 3.20 15.53
C ALA A 16 -1.36 2.72 14.72
N ASN A 17 -0.59 3.63 14.10
CA ASN A 17 0.64 3.28 13.39
C ASN A 17 1.73 2.84 14.35
N ILE A 18 1.90 3.54 15.46
CA ILE A 18 2.85 3.15 16.51
C ILE A 18 2.49 1.75 17.05
N ALA A 19 1.21 1.50 17.32
CA ALA A 19 0.76 0.21 17.81
C ALA A 19 0.94 -0.92 16.78
N GLY A 20 0.63 -0.67 15.50
CA GLY A 20 0.83 -1.62 14.42
C GLY A 20 2.29 -2.01 14.24
N GLN A 21 3.19 -1.01 14.16
CA GLN A 21 4.63 -1.23 14.04
C GLN A 21 5.20 -1.97 15.25
N GLU A 22 4.73 -1.67 16.45
CA GLU A 22 5.18 -2.38 17.65
C GLU A 22 4.72 -3.83 17.67
N LEU A 23 3.51 -4.13 17.21
CA LEU A 23 3.06 -5.52 17.06
C LEU A 23 3.84 -6.28 15.98
N GLU A 24 4.25 -5.64 14.90
CA GLU A 24 5.16 -6.25 13.90
C GLU A 24 6.52 -6.58 14.51
N ARG A 25 7.12 -5.66 15.29
CA ARG A 25 8.37 -5.94 16.02
C ARG A 25 8.21 -7.13 16.97
N ILE A 26 7.07 -7.23 17.67
CA ILE A 26 6.77 -8.35 18.58
C ILE A 26 6.62 -9.65 17.78
N TYR A 27 5.95 -9.62 16.63
CA TYR A 27 5.85 -10.76 15.73
C TYR A 27 7.24 -11.27 15.33
N GLU A 28 8.10 -10.39 14.83
CA GLU A 28 9.46 -10.73 14.39
C GLU A 28 10.32 -11.30 15.53
N LYS A 29 10.19 -10.74 16.74
CA LYS A 29 10.95 -11.18 17.91
C LYS A 29 10.56 -12.59 18.39
N TYR A 30 9.29 -12.94 18.28
CA TYR A 30 8.73 -14.16 18.87
C TYR A 30 8.24 -15.19 17.84
N ASP A 31 8.44 -14.90 16.55
CA ASP A 31 7.84 -15.64 15.43
C ASP A 31 6.32 -15.85 15.60
N GLY A 32 5.65 -14.81 16.11
CA GLY A 32 4.24 -14.88 16.46
C GLY A 32 3.76 -13.82 17.43
N ILE A 33 2.48 -13.44 17.31
CA ILE A 33 1.82 -12.51 18.23
C ILE A 33 0.90 -13.29 19.16
N THR A 34 1.21 -13.26 20.46
CA THR A 34 0.32 -13.77 21.51
C THR A 34 0.01 -12.67 22.52
N PRO A 35 -1.18 -12.68 23.16
CA PRO A 35 -1.50 -11.72 24.21
C PRO A 35 -0.45 -11.67 25.34
N LYS A 36 0.19 -12.81 25.64
CA LYS A 36 1.25 -12.89 26.64
C LYS A 36 2.50 -12.13 26.22
N ASN A 37 2.94 -12.28 24.97
CA ASN A 37 4.11 -11.57 24.44
C ASN A 37 3.84 -10.07 24.34
N ILE A 38 2.62 -9.67 23.96
CA ILE A 38 2.23 -8.25 23.94
C ILE A 38 2.36 -7.64 25.34
N ILE A 39 1.78 -8.27 26.36
CA ILE A 39 1.86 -7.78 27.74
C ILE A 39 3.31 -7.71 28.19
N LYS A 40 4.09 -8.78 27.95
CA LYS A 40 5.50 -8.85 28.34
C LYS A 40 6.31 -7.68 27.76
N GLU A 41 6.10 -7.36 26.49
CA GLU A 41 6.82 -6.25 25.83
C GLU A 41 6.24 -4.87 26.17
N SER A 42 5.07 -4.81 26.80
CA SER A 42 4.38 -3.55 27.18
C SER A 42 4.55 -3.19 28.66
N GLU A 43 5.16 -4.05 29.47
CA GLU A 43 5.22 -3.91 30.94
C GLU A 43 6.07 -2.72 31.39
N GLU A 44 7.18 -2.47 30.71
CA GLU A 44 8.04 -1.32 31.01
C GLU A 44 7.31 -0.01 30.71
N LYS A 45 7.47 0.99 31.60
CA LYS A 45 6.80 2.29 31.46
C LYS A 45 7.14 3.03 30.17
N ASN A 46 8.33 2.77 29.64
CA ASN A 46 8.82 3.37 28.40
C ASN A 46 8.43 2.57 27.15
N SER A 47 7.75 1.42 27.31
CA SER A 47 7.26 0.64 26.17
C SER A 47 6.18 1.40 25.42
N LYS A 48 6.23 1.33 24.08
CA LYS A 48 5.29 2.07 23.22
C LYS A 48 3.81 1.73 23.47
N LEU A 49 3.54 0.52 23.94
CA LEU A 49 2.20 0.03 24.21
C LEU A 49 1.80 0.08 25.69
N HIS A 50 2.66 0.62 26.58
CA HIS A 50 2.44 0.61 28.03
C HIS A 50 1.07 1.20 28.42
N ASP A 51 0.74 2.35 27.83
CA ASP A 51 -0.48 3.11 28.12
C ASP A 51 -1.76 2.47 27.59
N CYS A 52 -1.67 1.39 26.82
CA CYS A 52 -2.83 0.61 26.37
C CYS A 52 -3.39 -0.32 27.47
N PHE A 53 -2.69 -0.48 28.58
CA PHE A 53 -2.99 -1.45 29.63
C PHE A 53 -3.29 -0.81 30.99
N GLU A 54 -4.08 -1.50 31.81
CA GLU A 54 -4.20 -1.20 33.24
C GLU A 54 -3.30 -2.15 34.03
N TRP A 55 -2.29 -1.56 34.70
CA TRP A 55 -1.24 -2.29 35.40
C TRP A 55 -1.52 -2.46 36.90
N SER A 56 -2.49 -1.73 37.47
CA SER A 56 -2.85 -1.90 38.87
C SER A 56 -3.57 -3.23 39.11
N ASN A 57 -2.95 -4.15 39.85
CA ASN A 57 -3.58 -5.44 40.20
C ASN A 57 -4.92 -5.29 40.97
N LYS A 58 -5.14 -4.16 41.64
CA LYS A 58 -6.42 -3.84 42.31
C LYS A 58 -7.53 -3.47 41.31
N LYS A 59 -7.16 -2.89 40.17
CA LYS A 59 -8.11 -2.47 39.12
C LYS A 59 -8.24 -3.51 38.00
N ALA A 60 -7.15 -4.23 37.71
CA ALA A 60 -7.03 -5.17 36.61
C ALA A 60 -6.17 -6.38 36.98
N GLY A 61 -6.77 -7.56 36.88
CA GLY A 61 -6.03 -8.82 36.94
C GLY A 61 -5.32 -9.17 35.63
N TYR A 62 -4.46 -10.18 35.67
CA TYR A 62 -3.77 -10.71 34.48
C TYR A 62 -4.74 -11.06 33.33
N ASN A 63 -5.89 -11.66 33.63
CA ASN A 63 -6.92 -11.98 32.65
C ASN A 63 -7.50 -10.73 31.95
N TYR A 64 -7.61 -9.61 32.67
CA TYR A 64 -8.04 -8.35 32.09
C TYR A 64 -6.99 -7.78 31.15
N ARG A 65 -5.70 -7.85 31.51
CA ARG A 65 -4.60 -7.47 30.60
C ARG A 65 -4.57 -8.35 29.35
N LEU A 66 -4.80 -9.66 29.49
CA LEU A 66 -4.94 -10.54 28.32
C LEU A 66 -6.11 -10.14 27.42
N TRP A 67 -7.24 -9.74 28.01
CA TRP A 67 -8.37 -9.19 27.26
C TRP A 67 -8.01 -7.87 26.56
N GLN A 68 -7.31 -6.95 27.23
CA GLN A 68 -6.84 -5.69 26.63
C GLN A 68 -5.88 -5.96 25.46
N ALA A 69 -4.96 -6.91 25.59
CA ALA A 69 -4.04 -7.29 24.52
C ALA A 69 -4.78 -7.90 23.32
N ARG A 70 -5.75 -8.78 23.55
CA ARG A 70 -6.62 -9.32 22.49
C ARG A 70 -7.41 -8.21 21.80
N LYS A 71 -7.97 -7.29 22.58
CA LYS A 71 -8.71 -6.14 22.04
C LYS A 71 -7.80 -5.27 21.17
N LEU A 72 -6.59 -4.97 21.64
CA LEU A 72 -5.61 -4.18 20.91
C LEU A 72 -5.26 -4.83 19.56
N SER A 73 -4.78 -6.08 19.57
CA SER A 73 -4.33 -6.76 18.35
C SER A 73 -5.47 -6.97 17.34
N SER A 74 -6.67 -7.32 17.80
CA SER A 74 -7.82 -7.51 16.93
C SER A 74 -8.44 -6.19 16.42
N SER A 75 -8.19 -5.06 17.09
CA SER A 75 -8.75 -3.76 16.73
C SER A 75 -7.96 -3.02 15.65
N LEU A 76 -6.72 -3.41 15.38
CA LEU A 76 -5.91 -2.80 14.34
C LEU A 76 -6.36 -3.30 12.96
N THR A 77 -6.44 -2.38 12.02
CA THR A 77 -6.72 -2.64 10.61
C THR A 77 -5.68 -1.94 9.77
N ILE A 78 -5.26 -2.59 8.68
CA ILE A 78 -4.35 -1.99 7.70
C ILE A 78 -5.23 -1.30 6.66
N VAL A 79 -4.99 -0.01 6.47
CA VAL A 79 -5.41 0.72 5.27
C VAL A 79 -4.29 0.53 4.27
N PHE A 80 -4.58 -0.24 3.22
CA PHE A 80 -3.81 -0.12 2.00
C PHE A 80 -4.14 1.27 1.44
N GLU A 81 -3.13 2.13 1.26
CA GLU A 81 -3.28 3.33 0.44
C GLU A 81 -3.95 2.88 -0.87
N GLU A 82 -5.05 3.54 -1.20
CA GLU A 82 -6.04 3.08 -2.18
C GLU A 82 -5.36 2.45 -3.39
N LYS A 83 -5.72 1.20 -3.68
CA LYS A 83 -5.43 0.60 -4.99
C LYS A 83 -5.97 1.58 -6.01
N THR A 84 -5.07 2.24 -6.73
CA THR A 84 -5.40 2.88 -8.01
C THR A 84 -6.31 1.94 -8.76
N GLU A 85 -7.48 2.42 -9.19
CA GLU A 85 -8.44 1.63 -9.95
C GLU A 85 -7.68 0.89 -11.05
N THR A 86 -7.60 -0.43 -10.91
CA THR A 86 -6.88 -1.24 -11.87
C THR A 86 -7.90 -1.82 -12.84
N PRO A 87 -7.66 -1.74 -14.15
CA PRO A 87 -8.54 -2.34 -15.14
C PRO A 87 -8.80 -3.81 -14.80
N ALA A 88 -10.07 -4.24 -14.86
CA ALA A 88 -10.45 -5.63 -14.58
C ALA A 88 -9.76 -6.63 -15.53
N PHE A 89 -9.41 -6.17 -16.73
CA PHE A 89 -8.69 -6.93 -17.75
C PHE A 89 -7.49 -6.14 -18.25
N ILE A 90 -6.37 -6.82 -18.42
CA ILE A 90 -5.13 -6.27 -18.96
C ILE A 90 -4.93 -6.88 -20.35
N SER A 91 -4.74 -6.02 -21.36
CA SER A 91 -4.42 -6.47 -22.70
C SER A 91 -2.94 -6.82 -22.79
N ILE A 92 -2.63 -8.09 -23.07
CA ILE A 92 -1.26 -8.59 -23.25
C ILE A 92 -1.12 -9.34 -24.58
N SER A 93 0.08 -9.36 -25.13
CA SER A 93 0.39 -10.03 -26.39
C SER A 93 0.82 -11.48 -26.14
N ILE A 94 -0.05 -12.43 -26.46
CA ILE A 94 0.23 -13.88 -26.37
C ILE A 94 0.32 -14.40 -27.80
N GLU A 95 1.43 -15.09 -28.14
CA GLU A 95 1.62 -15.66 -29.49
C GLU A 95 1.42 -14.66 -30.65
N LYS A 96 1.72 -13.38 -30.41
CA LYS A 96 1.53 -12.23 -31.34
C LYS A 96 0.08 -11.76 -31.53
N GLU A 97 -0.87 -12.28 -30.76
CA GLU A 97 -2.25 -11.80 -30.71
C GLU A 97 -2.56 -11.09 -29.39
N ARG A 98 -3.52 -10.16 -29.43
CA ARG A 98 -3.96 -9.41 -28.25
C ARG A 98 -5.02 -10.20 -27.49
N SER A 99 -4.72 -10.50 -26.23
CA SER A 99 -5.62 -11.20 -25.31
C SER A 99 -5.91 -10.34 -24.08
N TYR A 100 -7.16 -10.35 -23.62
CA TYR A 100 -7.60 -9.63 -22.42
C TYR A 100 -7.65 -10.61 -21.25
N ILE A 101 -6.69 -10.48 -20.34
CA ILE A 101 -6.52 -11.41 -19.21
C ILE A 101 -6.95 -10.70 -17.92
N PRO A 102 -7.70 -11.38 -17.02
CA PRO A 102 -8.03 -10.81 -15.71
C PRO A 102 -6.80 -10.29 -14.98
N SER A 103 -6.88 -9.07 -14.46
CA SER A 103 -5.75 -8.39 -13.82
C SER A 103 -5.12 -9.18 -12.68
N GLU A 104 -5.96 -9.89 -11.91
CA GLU A 104 -5.50 -10.75 -10.81
C GLU A 104 -4.64 -11.92 -11.30
N ILE A 105 -4.96 -12.50 -12.46
CA ILE A 105 -4.16 -13.59 -13.05
C ILE A 105 -2.83 -13.03 -13.51
N VAL A 106 -2.84 -11.87 -14.17
CA VAL A 106 -1.60 -11.21 -14.64
C VAL A 106 -0.69 -10.86 -13.48
N PHE A 107 -1.21 -10.30 -12.38
CA PHE A 107 -0.38 -9.90 -11.24
C PHE A 107 0.13 -11.07 -10.39
N ASN A 108 -0.58 -12.20 -10.38
CA ASN A 108 -0.17 -13.39 -9.63
C ASN A 108 0.65 -14.39 -10.46
N ASN A 109 0.85 -14.13 -11.76
CA ASN A 109 1.68 -14.96 -12.65
C ASN A 109 2.87 -14.14 -13.16
N GLU A 110 4.08 -14.55 -12.79
CA GLU A 110 5.31 -13.80 -13.10
C GLU A 110 5.55 -13.63 -14.61
N ASP A 111 5.27 -14.66 -15.41
CA ASP A 111 5.47 -14.60 -16.87
C ASP A 111 4.48 -13.67 -17.54
N MET A 112 3.21 -13.71 -17.13
CA MET A 112 2.19 -12.80 -17.64
C MET A 112 2.44 -11.35 -17.21
N ALA A 113 2.91 -11.14 -15.97
CA ALA A 113 3.32 -9.82 -15.50
C ALA A 113 4.47 -9.25 -16.34
N LYS A 114 5.47 -10.07 -16.69
CA LYS A 114 6.57 -9.68 -17.58
C LYS A 114 6.08 -9.29 -18.97
N ILE A 115 5.15 -10.05 -19.56
CA ILE A 115 4.55 -9.72 -20.86
C ILE A 115 3.80 -8.38 -20.77
N ALA A 116 2.98 -8.18 -19.74
CA ALA A 116 2.23 -6.94 -19.54
C ALA A 116 3.14 -5.70 -19.46
N ILE A 117 4.21 -5.79 -18.67
CA ILE A 117 5.19 -4.70 -18.52
C ILE A 117 5.93 -4.46 -19.83
N HIS A 118 6.35 -5.51 -20.53
CA HIS A 118 7.04 -5.41 -21.81
C HIS A 118 6.17 -4.73 -22.88
N ASP A 119 4.88 -5.08 -22.93
CA ASP A 119 3.93 -4.46 -23.86
C ASP A 119 3.72 -2.97 -23.58
N VAL A 120 3.54 -2.59 -22.32
CA VAL A 120 3.42 -1.19 -21.90
C VAL A 120 4.69 -0.42 -22.25
N PHE A 121 5.86 -1.01 -21.99
CA PHE A 121 7.14 -0.39 -22.31
C PHE A 121 7.32 -0.17 -23.82
N ASN A 122 6.97 -1.17 -24.65
CA ASN A 122 7.04 -1.04 -26.11
C ASN A 122 6.08 0.03 -26.63
N ALA A 123 4.86 0.09 -26.10
CA ALA A 123 3.91 1.15 -26.43
C ALA A 123 4.46 2.53 -26.05
N PHE A 124 5.01 2.67 -24.85
CA PHE A 124 5.64 3.92 -24.39
C PHE A 124 6.80 4.35 -25.30
N MET A 125 7.69 3.42 -25.65
CA MET A 125 8.81 3.71 -26.55
C MET A 125 8.35 4.10 -27.95
N TYR A 126 7.32 3.44 -28.47
CA TYR A 126 6.69 3.81 -29.74
C TYR A 126 6.12 5.24 -29.68
N PHE A 127 5.36 5.57 -28.63
CA PHE A 127 4.81 6.91 -28.45
C PHE A 127 5.89 7.98 -28.30
N LYS A 128 6.97 7.68 -27.57
CA LYS A 128 8.13 8.58 -27.43
C LYS A 128 8.80 8.86 -28.78
N GLN A 129 9.06 7.82 -29.58
CA GLN A 129 9.66 7.97 -30.91
C GLN A 129 8.74 8.77 -31.84
N LYS A 130 7.44 8.47 -31.83
CA LYS A 130 6.43 9.18 -32.60
C LYS A 130 6.38 10.66 -32.22
N TYR A 131 6.41 10.96 -30.92
CA TYR A 131 6.45 12.33 -30.42
C TYR A 131 7.71 13.09 -30.89
N GLU A 132 8.91 12.52 -30.75
CA GLU A 132 10.14 13.18 -31.21
C GLU A 132 10.16 13.38 -32.73
N SER A 133 9.63 12.41 -33.49
CA SER A 133 9.44 12.55 -34.94
C SER A 133 8.52 13.72 -35.27
N TYR A 134 7.37 13.85 -34.61
CA TYR A 134 6.46 14.97 -34.87
C TYR A 134 7.08 16.31 -34.46
N LYS A 135 7.70 16.37 -33.29
CA LYS A 135 8.36 17.56 -32.76
C LYS A 135 9.47 18.09 -33.68
N SER A 136 10.18 17.23 -34.40
CA SER A 136 11.23 17.64 -35.34
C SER A 136 10.70 18.27 -36.63
N HIS A 137 9.44 17.96 -37.01
CA HIS A 137 8.80 18.51 -38.21
C HIS A 137 8.10 19.87 -37.97
N PHE A 138 7.77 20.20 -36.72
CA PHE A 138 7.19 21.51 -36.37
C PHE A 138 8.29 22.56 -36.11
N LYS A 139 8.28 23.67 -36.86
CA LYS A 139 9.19 24.81 -36.63
C LYS A 139 8.82 25.55 -35.33
N ALA A 140 9.72 26.38 -34.81
CA ALA A 140 9.49 27.15 -33.58
C ALA A 140 8.27 28.10 -33.68
N GLU A 141 7.99 28.59 -34.89
CA GLU A 141 6.85 29.48 -35.19
C GLU A 141 5.51 28.71 -35.16
N ASP A 142 5.47 27.49 -35.69
CA ASP A 142 4.28 26.62 -35.67
C ASP A 142 3.89 26.20 -34.23
N LYS A 143 4.90 25.95 -33.38
CA LYS A 143 4.70 25.57 -31.96
C LYS A 143 4.00 26.67 -31.14
N LYS A 144 4.22 27.94 -31.51
CA LYS A 144 3.63 29.12 -30.85
C LYS A 144 2.18 29.35 -31.27
N GLN A 145 1.83 29.04 -32.53
CA GLN A 145 0.45 29.09 -33.03
C GLN A 145 -0.41 27.91 -32.56
N LEU A 146 0.18 26.71 -32.42
CA LEU A 146 -0.55 25.50 -32.06
C LEU A 146 -0.76 25.27 -30.54
N LYS A 147 -0.22 26.14 -29.67
CA LYS A 147 -0.26 25.98 -28.19
C LYS A 147 0.11 24.56 -27.71
N ILE A 148 1.08 23.91 -28.36
CA ILE A 148 1.53 22.57 -27.97
C ILE A 148 2.55 22.74 -26.84
N ASP A 149 2.08 23.12 -25.66
CA ASP A 149 2.84 22.95 -24.42
C ASP A 149 2.38 21.65 -23.76
N LEU A 150 3.25 20.64 -23.78
CA LEU A 150 3.02 19.36 -23.10
C LEU A 150 2.63 19.54 -21.63
N LYS A 151 3.16 20.56 -20.94
CA LYS A 151 2.83 20.83 -19.54
C LYS A 151 1.41 21.33 -19.35
N GLU A 152 0.84 22.03 -20.33
CA GLU A 152 -0.57 22.44 -20.31
C GLU A 152 -1.48 21.27 -20.68
N MET A 153 -1.11 20.46 -21.69
CA MET A 153 -1.92 19.32 -22.15
C MET A 153 -2.07 18.19 -21.13
N VAL A 154 -1.10 18.01 -20.22
CA VAL A 154 -1.13 16.99 -19.17
C VAL A 154 -1.79 17.52 -17.88
N LYS A 155 -2.09 18.81 -17.80
CA LYS A 155 -2.68 19.43 -16.61
C LYS A 155 -4.15 19.05 -16.40
N ASP A 156 -4.81 18.61 -17.47
CA ASP A 156 -6.22 18.19 -17.50
C ASP A 156 -6.39 16.65 -17.55
N LEU A 157 -5.30 15.88 -17.40
CA LEU A 157 -5.29 14.41 -17.23
C LEU A 157 -5.04 14.05 -15.77
#